data_AF-A0A935FF76-F1
#
_entry.id   AF-A0A935FF76-F1
#
_cell.length_a   1.000
_cell.length_b   1.000
_cell.length_c   1.000
_cell.angle_alpha   90.00
_cell.angle_beta   90.00
_cell.angle_gamma   90.00
#
_symmetry.space_group_name_H-M   'P 1'
#
loop_
_entity.id
_entity.type
_entity.pdbx_description
1 polymer ?
#
loop_
_entity_poly.entity_id
_entity_poly.type
_entity_poly.pdbx_seq_one_letter_code
_entity_poly.pdbx_strand_id
1 'polypeptide(L)'
;MLKPGEKSVLVLQSSPKSRRLTARAVAATGAHCVAPPTGEESTQALANGPLDVLVVDWENAALAQQAVKLNPRLEVVLLTDRPAFERYAEDIMDLPMSSMIVSSFVAVPDANDPVATRELVTTVAKLFTGDIFGLEKYMGWGAAIREQEIRASQQAEGIVQSACEDAARSGMPERELSSLGLLVDELCTNAVWDAPVDAEGQPRYADKSRAQPVALAPNEYVTVRYGSDGNLFGVSVSDNFGRLDQDLAVRYIRKCFRHNDQQVSKSAGGAGLGLYMAFNSVSSFVINVDPGVRTEVIGLIRLGRAPKPPAGESLGTSRSLCYFRTKRPKKGE
;
A
#
# COMPACT_ATOMS: atom_id res chain seq x y z
N MET A 1 23.50 -21.99 -9.55
CA MET A 1 22.63 -21.76 -10.72
C MET A 1 21.19 -21.93 -10.26
N LEU A 2 20.33 -20.95 -10.53
CA LEU A 2 18.90 -21.02 -10.21
C LEU A 2 18.24 -22.16 -10.99
N LYS A 3 17.28 -22.86 -10.37
CA LYS A 3 16.45 -23.84 -11.07
C LYS A 3 15.51 -23.10 -12.05
N PRO A 4 15.09 -23.74 -13.16
CA PRO A 4 14.09 -23.15 -14.05
C PRO A 4 12.81 -22.78 -13.30
N GLY A 5 12.38 -21.52 -13.40
CA GLY A 5 11.19 -20.99 -12.71
C GLY A 5 11.42 -20.52 -11.27
N GLU A 6 12.62 -20.68 -10.72
CA GLU A 6 12.98 -20.19 -9.38
C GLU A 6 13.14 -18.66 -9.39
N LYS A 7 12.42 -17.99 -8.51
CA LYS A 7 12.47 -16.53 -8.35
C LYS A 7 13.68 -16.11 -7.55
N SER A 8 14.33 -15.02 -7.96
CA SER A 8 15.54 -14.49 -7.32
C SER A 8 15.29 -13.17 -6.63
N VAL A 9 15.73 -13.04 -5.37
CA VAL A 9 15.66 -11.80 -4.59
C VAL A 9 17.02 -11.41 -4.05
N LEU A 10 17.35 -10.13 -4.17
CA LEU A 10 18.52 -9.52 -3.58
C LEU A 10 18.09 -8.57 -2.47
N VAL A 11 18.66 -8.73 -1.28
CA VAL A 11 18.41 -7.89 -0.11
C VAL A 11 19.64 -7.05 0.18
N LEU A 12 19.53 -5.73 -0.03
CA LEU A 12 20.57 -4.75 0.25
C LEU A 12 20.12 -3.87 1.42
N GLN A 13 20.62 -4.17 2.62
CA GLN A 13 20.37 -3.35 3.80
C GLN A 13 21.66 -3.13 4.57
N SER A 14 21.83 -1.89 5.02
CA SER A 14 22.96 -1.36 5.76
C SER A 14 23.12 -2.04 7.11
N SER A 15 22.02 -2.26 7.83
CA SER A 15 22.02 -2.96 9.11
C SER A 15 22.13 -4.48 8.94
N PRO A 16 23.13 -5.15 9.54
CA PRO A 16 23.24 -6.61 9.52
C PRO A 16 22.01 -7.31 10.14
N LYS A 17 21.41 -6.70 11.16
CA LYS A 17 20.21 -7.23 11.81
C LYS A 17 19.02 -7.19 10.86
N SER A 18 18.74 -6.03 10.25
CA SER A 18 17.62 -5.85 9.32
C SER A 18 17.83 -6.75 8.10
N ARG A 19 19.02 -6.77 7.52
CA ARG A 19 19.37 -7.63 6.38
C ARG A 19 19.05 -9.10 6.64
N ARG A 20 19.43 -9.62 7.81
CA ARG A 20 19.13 -11.00 8.21
C ARG A 20 17.64 -11.26 8.38
N LEU A 21 16.89 -10.33 8.97
CA LEU A 21 15.45 -10.48 9.18
C LEU A 21 14.69 -10.46 7.85
N THR A 22 14.99 -9.48 7.00
CA THR A 22 14.43 -9.34 5.66
C THR A 22 14.74 -10.56 4.80
N ALA A 23 15.98 -11.03 4.78
CA ALA A 23 16.36 -12.23 4.03
C ALA A 23 15.58 -13.48 4.49
N ARG A 24 15.38 -13.64 5.82
CA ARG A 24 14.57 -14.74 6.37
C ARG A 24 13.10 -14.63 5.98
N ALA A 25 12.52 -13.43 6.03
CA ALA A 25 11.14 -13.19 5.62
C ALA A 25 10.95 -13.50 4.13
N VAL A 26 11.82 -12.93 3.28
CA VAL A 26 11.81 -13.17 1.83
C VAL A 26 11.96 -14.65 1.50
N ALA A 27 12.85 -15.38 2.18
CA ALA A 27 13.03 -16.82 1.96
C ALA A 27 11.75 -17.63 2.22
N ALA A 28 10.83 -17.15 3.07
CA ALA A 28 9.54 -17.82 3.30
C ALA A 28 8.61 -17.82 2.06
N THR A 29 8.90 -17.00 1.05
CA THR A 29 8.19 -17.01 -0.25
C THR A 29 8.64 -18.16 -1.16
N GLY A 30 9.68 -18.92 -0.77
CA GLY A 30 10.28 -19.97 -1.59
C GLY A 30 11.27 -19.45 -2.65
N ALA A 31 11.56 -18.14 -2.66
CA ALA A 31 12.54 -17.55 -3.56
C ALA A 31 13.98 -17.80 -3.12
N HIS A 32 14.89 -17.82 -4.09
CA HIS A 32 16.32 -17.81 -3.85
C HIS A 32 16.75 -16.40 -3.41
N CYS A 33 16.98 -16.25 -2.11
CA CYS A 33 17.36 -14.97 -1.50
C CYS A 33 18.87 -14.86 -1.32
N VAL A 34 19.46 -13.77 -1.82
CA VAL A 34 20.85 -13.38 -1.60
C VAL A 34 20.88 -12.09 -0.79
N ALA A 35 21.75 -12.01 0.23
CA ALA A 35 21.81 -10.86 1.13
C ALA A 35 23.27 -10.53 1.49
N PRO A 36 24.03 -9.95 0.55
CA PRO A 36 25.46 -9.74 0.70
C PRO A 36 25.78 -8.77 1.85
N PRO A 37 26.82 -9.03 2.66
CA PRO A 37 27.22 -8.20 3.79
C PRO A 37 27.98 -6.94 3.41
N THR A 38 28.59 -6.87 2.22
CA THR A 38 29.49 -5.78 1.80
C THR A 38 29.02 -5.11 0.50
N GLY A 39 29.45 -3.86 0.28
CA GLY A 39 29.09 -3.09 -0.93
C GLY A 39 29.67 -3.68 -2.21
N GLU A 40 30.87 -4.26 -2.15
CA GLU A 40 31.50 -4.95 -3.29
C GLU A 40 30.70 -6.20 -3.68
N GLU A 41 30.37 -7.05 -2.71
CA GLU A 41 29.51 -8.23 -2.93
C GLU A 41 28.10 -7.83 -3.40
N SER A 42 27.59 -6.68 -2.95
CA SER A 42 26.28 -6.14 -3.38
C SER A 42 26.30 -5.77 -4.87
N THR A 43 27.37 -5.10 -5.30
CA THR A 43 27.57 -4.72 -6.72
C THR A 43 27.76 -5.96 -7.58
N GLN A 44 28.53 -6.94 -7.10
CA GLN A 44 28.72 -8.20 -7.79
C GLN A 44 27.42 -9.02 -7.88
N ALA A 45 26.62 -9.04 -6.81
CA ALA A 45 25.33 -9.72 -6.81
C ALA A 45 24.32 -9.08 -7.77
N LEU A 46 24.32 -7.74 -7.89
CA LEU A 46 23.53 -7.02 -8.89
C LEU A 46 23.96 -7.36 -10.32
N ALA A 47 25.24 -7.62 -10.56
CA ALA A 47 25.77 -7.99 -11.86
C ALA A 47 25.54 -9.48 -12.21
N ASN A 48 25.25 -10.33 -11.23
CA ASN A 48 25.21 -11.78 -11.39
C ASN A 48 23.78 -12.30 -11.62
N GLY A 49 23.41 -12.43 -12.89
CA GLY A 49 22.24 -13.20 -13.33
C GLY A 49 20.88 -12.50 -13.22
N PRO A 50 19.78 -13.17 -13.58
CA PRO A 50 18.45 -12.57 -13.57
C PRO A 50 17.97 -12.34 -12.14
N LEU A 51 17.61 -11.10 -11.84
CA LEU A 51 17.03 -10.66 -10.58
C LEU A 51 15.56 -10.27 -10.79
N ASP A 52 14.63 -10.87 -10.04
CA ASP A 52 13.21 -10.56 -10.12
C ASP A 52 12.83 -9.40 -9.19
N VAL A 53 13.31 -9.44 -7.93
CA VAL A 53 12.99 -8.44 -6.90
C VAL A 53 14.26 -7.96 -6.20
N LEU A 54 14.37 -6.64 -6.03
CA LEU A 54 15.39 -5.99 -5.22
C LEU A 54 14.74 -5.36 -3.98
N VAL A 55 15.14 -5.80 -2.79
CA VAL A 55 14.72 -5.20 -1.52
C VAL A 55 15.86 -4.34 -1.00
N VAL A 56 15.64 -3.04 -0.86
CA VAL A 56 16.68 -2.06 -0.49
C VAL A 56 16.24 -1.19 0.68
N ASP A 57 17.18 -0.71 1.48
CA ASP A 57 16.94 0.45 2.35
C ASP A 57 17.25 1.79 1.65
N TRP A 58 16.97 2.89 2.33
CA TRP A 58 17.16 4.23 1.78
C TRP A 58 18.62 4.52 1.45
N GLU A 59 19.55 4.09 2.30
CA GLU A 59 21.00 4.26 2.11
C GLU A 59 21.51 3.57 0.83
N ASN A 60 20.84 2.51 0.39
CA ASN A 60 21.16 1.77 -0.84
C ASN A 60 20.23 2.12 -2.02
N ALA A 61 19.35 3.12 -1.90
CA ALA A 61 18.37 3.47 -2.94
C ALA A 61 19.02 3.88 -4.28
N ALA A 62 20.21 4.49 -4.25
CA ALA A 62 20.95 4.85 -5.46
C ALA A 62 21.33 3.61 -6.30
N LEU A 63 21.62 2.48 -5.66
CA LEU A 63 21.91 1.22 -6.35
C LEU A 63 20.66 0.68 -7.04
N ALA A 64 19.48 0.85 -6.44
CA ALA A 64 18.21 0.46 -7.06
C ALA A 64 17.94 1.23 -8.37
N GLN A 65 18.21 2.55 -8.39
CA GLN A 65 18.08 3.34 -9.61
C GLN A 65 18.97 2.81 -10.74
N GLN A 66 20.21 2.43 -10.42
CA GLN A 66 21.13 1.86 -11.41
C GLN A 66 20.66 0.47 -11.86
N ALA A 67 20.21 -0.37 -10.94
CA ALA A 67 19.73 -1.72 -11.23
C ALA A 67 18.50 -1.70 -12.16
N VAL A 68 17.53 -0.81 -11.93
CA VAL A 68 16.34 -0.69 -12.78
C VAL A 68 16.68 -0.17 -14.18
N LYS A 69 17.68 0.72 -14.32
CA LYS A 69 18.17 1.15 -15.64
C LYS A 69 18.73 -0.03 -16.45
N LEU A 70 19.38 -0.98 -15.79
CA LEU A 70 19.95 -2.18 -16.43
C LEU A 70 18.89 -3.26 -16.67
N ASN A 71 17.92 -3.39 -15.76
CA ASN A 71 16.82 -4.33 -15.85
C ASN A 71 15.48 -3.62 -15.60
N PRO A 72 14.80 -3.10 -16.65
CA PRO A 72 13.52 -2.42 -16.50
C PRO A 72 12.36 -3.31 -16.01
N ARG A 73 12.56 -4.64 -15.94
CA ARG A 73 11.57 -5.60 -15.41
C ARG A 73 11.78 -5.88 -13.92
N LEU A 74 12.87 -5.38 -13.32
CA LEU A 74 13.20 -5.53 -11.91
C LEU A 74 12.15 -4.84 -11.05
N GLU A 75 11.55 -5.57 -10.13
CA GLU A 75 10.68 -5.00 -9.12
C GLU A 75 11.52 -4.51 -7.93
N VAL A 76 11.23 -3.31 -7.44
CA VAL A 76 11.97 -2.74 -6.29
C VAL A 76 11.02 -2.53 -5.12
N VAL A 77 11.43 -3.04 -3.95
CA VAL A 77 10.80 -2.80 -2.65
C VAL A 77 11.73 -1.95 -1.81
N LEU A 78 11.32 -0.72 -1.52
CA LEU A 78 12.03 0.15 -0.57
C LEU A 78 11.54 -0.12 0.84
N LEU A 79 12.47 -0.45 1.75
CA LEU A 79 12.26 -0.51 3.19
C LEU A 79 12.87 0.74 3.82
N THR A 80 12.05 1.65 4.33
CA THR A 80 12.52 2.87 5.00
C THR A 80 11.89 3.00 6.37
N ASP A 81 12.58 3.67 7.29
CA ASP A 81 11.92 4.15 8.50
C ASP A 81 11.17 5.46 8.23
N ARG A 82 10.34 5.83 9.20
CA ARG A 82 9.53 7.05 9.14
C ARG A 82 10.39 8.31 9.12
N PRO A 83 11.41 8.49 9.98
CA PRO A 83 12.24 9.70 9.93
C PRO A 83 12.91 9.93 8.58
N ALA A 84 13.45 8.88 7.95
CA ALA A 84 14.01 8.96 6.60
C ALA A 84 12.92 9.26 5.58
N PHE A 85 11.75 8.62 5.69
CA PHE A 85 10.64 8.89 4.80
C PHE A 85 10.15 10.34 4.86
N GLU A 86 9.93 10.90 6.06
CA GLU A 86 9.51 12.29 6.24
C GLU A 86 10.57 13.29 5.76
N ARG A 87 11.85 12.95 5.91
CA ARG A 87 12.96 13.81 5.47
C ARG A 87 13.18 13.79 3.96
N TYR A 88 13.02 12.63 3.33
CA TYR A 88 13.39 12.40 1.93
C TYR A 88 12.18 12.02 1.06
N ALA A 89 10.95 12.36 1.48
CA ALA A 89 9.72 11.95 0.80
C ALA A 89 9.71 12.27 -0.70
N GLU A 90 10.16 13.46 -1.10
CA GLU A 90 10.20 13.87 -2.50
C GLU A 90 11.17 12.98 -3.30
N ASP A 91 12.40 12.80 -2.80
CA ASP A 91 13.42 11.97 -3.43
C ASP A 91 13.00 10.49 -3.50
N ILE A 92 12.36 9.98 -2.44
CA ILE A 92 11.82 8.62 -2.37
C ILE A 92 10.72 8.43 -3.43
N MET A 93 9.85 9.42 -3.61
CA MET A 93 8.77 9.37 -4.60
C MET A 93 9.30 9.43 -6.04
N ASP A 94 10.53 9.91 -6.26
CA ASP A 94 11.20 9.90 -7.57
C ASP A 94 11.98 8.61 -7.84
N LEU A 95 12.05 7.68 -6.88
CA LEU A 95 12.68 6.38 -7.11
C LEU A 95 11.85 5.53 -8.08
N PRO A 96 12.52 4.76 -8.98
CA PRO A 96 11.85 3.82 -9.86
C PRO A 96 11.49 2.55 -9.07
N MET A 97 10.51 2.66 -8.17
CA MET A 97 10.12 1.61 -7.25
C MET A 97 8.69 1.13 -7.49
N SER A 98 8.51 -0.17 -7.29
CA SER A 98 7.23 -0.84 -7.43
C SER A 98 6.40 -0.67 -6.17
N SER A 99 7.02 -0.89 -5.00
CA SER A 99 6.34 -0.82 -3.71
C SER A 99 7.22 -0.18 -2.64
N MET A 100 6.59 0.49 -1.66
CA MET A 100 7.26 1.06 -0.48
C MET A 100 6.73 0.43 0.81
N ILE A 101 7.63 0.16 1.74
CA ILE A 101 7.26 -0.22 3.09
C ILE A 101 7.97 0.74 4.03
N VAL A 102 7.20 1.64 4.65
CA VAL A 102 7.67 2.67 5.59
C VAL A 102 7.68 2.13 7.02
N SER A 103 8.28 0.97 7.20
CA SER A 103 8.12 0.21 8.43
C SER A 103 9.33 0.38 9.32
N SER A 104 9.10 0.42 10.64
CA SER A 104 10.16 0.39 11.65
C SER A 104 10.98 -0.93 11.68
N PHE A 105 10.86 -1.79 10.65
CA PHE A 105 11.79 -2.88 10.36
C PHE A 105 13.27 -2.41 10.29
N VAL A 106 13.48 -1.11 10.07
CA VAL A 106 14.79 -0.45 10.03
C VAL A 106 15.24 0.10 11.39
N ALA A 107 14.33 0.34 12.37
CA ALA A 107 14.66 1.12 13.57
C ALA A 107 14.18 0.60 14.94
N VAL A 108 13.47 -0.54 15.06
CA VAL A 108 12.95 -1.00 16.37
C VAL A 108 13.74 -2.19 16.96
N PRO A 109 14.09 -2.17 18.27
CA PRO A 109 14.81 -3.24 18.96
C PRO A 109 14.13 -4.61 18.94
N ASP A 110 12.80 -4.66 18.79
CA ASP A 110 12.01 -5.90 18.77
C ASP A 110 11.93 -6.53 17.38
N ALA A 111 12.80 -7.51 17.16
CA ALA A 111 13.00 -8.26 15.92
C ALA A 111 11.85 -9.24 15.56
N ASN A 112 10.62 -9.00 16.04
CA ASN A 112 9.59 -10.04 16.11
C ASN A 112 8.16 -9.53 15.84
N ASP A 113 7.99 -8.51 14.99
CA ASP A 113 6.65 -8.07 14.54
C ASP A 113 6.12 -9.01 13.44
N PRO A 114 5.19 -9.93 13.74
CA PRO A 114 4.72 -10.92 12.78
C PRO A 114 3.89 -10.28 11.67
N VAL A 115 3.23 -9.16 11.97
CA VAL A 115 2.40 -8.42 11.00
C VAL A 115 3.30 -7.76 9.95
N ALA A 116 4.38 -7.10 10.38
CA ALA A 116 5.32 -6.50 9.44
C ALA A 116 6.06 -7.56 8.59
N THR A 117 6.39 -8.70 9.20
CA THR A 117 6.96 -9.85 8.47
C THR A 117 6.00 -10.38 7.41
N ARG A 118 4.72 -10.58 7.79
CA ARG A 118 3.66 -11.00 6.87
C ARG A 118 3.48 -10.01 5.72
N GLU A 119 3.49 -8.72 6.01
CA GLU A 119 3.35 -7.69 4.98
C GLU A 119 4.47 -7.72 3.94
N LEU A 120 5.72 -7.90 4.37
CA LEU A 120 6.86 -8.07 3.45
C LEU A 120 6.71 -9.35 2.62
N VAL A 121 6.35 -10.48 3.24
CA VAL A 121 6.11 -11.75 2.54
C VAL A 121 5.01 -11.61 1.50
N THR A 122 3.87 -11.03 1.88
CA THR A 122 2.74 -10.77 0.99
C THR A 122 3.15 -9.86 -0.16
N THR A 123 3.90 -8.79 0.12
CA THR A 123 4.40 -7.87 -0.92
C THR A 123 5.24 -8.60 -1.96
N VAL A 124 6.25 -9.35 -1.52
CA VAL A 124 7.14 -10.09 -2.42
C VAL A 124 6.38 -11.18 -3.18
N ALA A 125 5.48 -11.91 -2.52
CA ALA A 125 4.66 -12.94 -3.17
C ALA A 125 3.79 -12.34 -4.29
N LYS A 126 3.14 -11.19 -4.05
CA LYS A 126 2.34 -10.48 -5.05
C LYS A 126 3.17 -10.04 -6.27
N LEU A 127 4.41 -9.59 -6.04
CA LEU A 127 5.32 -9.22 -7.12
C LEU A 127 5.70 -10.41 -8.00
N PHE A 128 5.79 -11.62 -7.43
CA PHE A 128 6.07 -12.84 -8.20
C PHE A 128 4.87 -13.37 -8.96
N THR A 129 3.69 -13.38 -8.34
CA THR A 129 2.50 -14.01 -8.90
C THR A 129 1.74 -13.08 -9.83
N GLY A 130 1.84 -11.76 -9.63
CA GLY A 130 0.96 -10.77 -10.27
C GLY A 130 -0.49 -10.82 -9.74
N ASP A 131 -0.80 -11.72 -8.79
CA ASP A 131 -2.09 -11.77 -8.10
C ASP A 131 -2.09 -10.72 -7.00
N ILE A 132 -2.46 -9.49 -7.37
CA ILE A 132 -2.29 -8.32 -6.51
C ILE A 132 -3.53 -7.95 -5.69
N PHE A 133 -4.71 -8.48 -6.01
CA PHE A 133 -5.98 -8.04 -5.40
C PHE A 133 -6.39 -8.90 -4.21
N GLY A 134 -7.17 -8.34 -3.28
CA GLY A 134 -7.83 -9.10 -2.22
C GLY A 134 -7.27 -8.81 -0.83
N LEU A 135 -8.18 -8.41 0.06
CA LEU A 135 -7.90 -8.13 1.46
C LEU A 135 -7.36 -9.36 2.20
N GLU A 136 -7.85 -10.56 1.88
CA GLU A 136 -7.48 -11.81 2.55
C GLU A 136 -5.98 -12.09 2.55
N LYS A 137 -5.23 -11.58 1.56
CA LYS A 137 -3.78 -11.74 1.45
C LYS A 137 -3.00 -11.08 2.59
N TYR A 138 -3.63 -10.15 3.30
CA TYR A 138 -3.05 -9.43 4.43
C TYR A 138 -3.56 -9.90 5.79
N MET A 139 -4.61 -10.73 5.80
CA MET A 139 -5.28 -11.19 7.00
C MET A 139 -4.73 -12.55 7.46
N GLY A 140 -4.94 -12.87 8.73
CA GLY A 140 -4.67 -14.20 9.27
C GLY A 140 -5.55 -15.26 8.59
N TRP A 141 -5.01 -16.47 8.46
CA TRP A 141 -5.79 -17.60 7.95
C TRP A 141 -7.03 -17.81 8.83
N GLY A 142 -8.19 -18.02 8.19
CA GLY A 142 -9.48 -18.18 8.87
C GLY A 142 -10.17 -16.87 9.25
N ALA A 143 -9.59 -15.69 8.96
CA ALA A 143 -10.28 -14.42 9.17
C ALA A 143 -11.55 -14.33 8.31
N ALA A 144 -12.68 -14.02 8.94
CA ALA A 144 -13.94 -13.81 8.24
C ALA A 144 -13.94 -12.42 7.59
N ILE A 145 -14.14 -12.38 6.27
CA ILE A 145 -14.25 -11.14 5.50
C ILE A 145 -15.69 -11.00 5.04
N ARG A 146 -16.31 -9.88 5.41
CA ARG A 146 -17.60 -9.47 4.87
C ARG A 146 -17.40 -8.71 3.57
N GLU A 147 -18.38 -8.82 2.69
CA GLU A 147 -18.40 -8.15 1.40
C GLU A 147 -19.76 -7.50 1.19
N GLN A 148 -19.75 -6.24 0.74
CA GLN A 148 -20.96 -5.46 0.42
C GLN A 148 -20.73 -4.68 -0.88
N GLU A 149 -21.78 -4.50 -1.67
CA GLU A 149 -21.74 -3.73 -2.92
C GLU A 149 -22.42 -2.36 -2.76
N ILE A 150 -21.80 -1.33 -3.35
CA ILE A 150 -22.39 -0.02 -3.57
C ILE A 150 -22.73 0.11 -5.05
N ARG A 151 -24.00 0.38 -5.33
CA ARG A 151 -24.56 0.69 -6.65
C ARG A 151 -25.14 2.12 -6.70
N ALA A 152 -25.38 2.73 -5.54
CA ALA A 152 -25.80 4.12 -5.41
C ALA A 152 -25.09 4.78 -4.23
N SER A 153 -24.76 6.06 -4.36
CA SER A 153 -23.97 6.82 -3.38
C SER A 153 -24.55 6.80 -1.97
N GLN A 154 -25.87 6.70 -1.82
CA GLN A 154 -26.55 6.64 -0.52
C GLN A 154 -26.27 5.35 0.27
N GLN A 155 -25.80 4.28 -0.38
CA GLN A 155 -25.49 3.03 0.31
C GLN A 155 -24.17 3.11 1.10
N ALA A 156 -23.32 4.12 0.82
CA ALA A 156 -22.02 4.27 1.47
C ALA A 156 -22.16 4.45 2.99
N GLU A 157 -23.10 5.26 3.46
CA GLU A 157 -23.31 5.53 4.89
C GLU A 157 -23.61 4.26 5.71
N GLY A 158 -24.50 3.41 5.20
CA GLY A 158 -24.83 2.14 5.86
C GLY A 158 -23.66 1.15 5.91
N ILE A 159 -22.79 1.17 4.90
CA ILE A 159 -21.57 0.34 4.87
C ILE A 159 -20.53 0.88 5.85
N VAL A 160 -20.33 2.20 5.91
CA VAL A 160 -19.45 2.84 6.89
C VAL A 160 -19.87 2.46 8.31
N GLN A 161 -21.17 2.58 8.61
CA GLN A 161 -21.71 2.17 9.91
C GLN A 161 -21.43 0.68 10.19
N SER A 162 -21.71 -0.20 9.23
CA SER A 162 -21.51 -1.66 9.39
C SER A 162 -20.04 -2.02 9.62
N ALA A 163 -19.11 -1.35 8.94
CA ALA A 163 -17.67 -1.55 9.13
C ALA A 163 -17.21 -1.09 10.52
N CYS A 164 -17.68 0.09 10.98
CA CYS A 164 -17.40 0.60 12.31
C CYS A 164 -17.96 -0.30 13.42
N GLU A 165 -19.18 -0.85 13.26
CA GLU A 165 -19.77 -1.79 14.21
C GLU A 165 -18.93 -3.08 14.32
N ASP A 166 -18.46 -3.62 13.19
CA ASP A 166 -17.56 -4.79 13.19
C ASP A 166 -16.20 -4.50 13.80
N ALA A 167 -15.64 -3.32 13.55
CA ALA A 167 -14.39 -2.88 14.16
C ALA A 167 -14.54 -2.73 15.68
N ALA A 168 -15.64 -2.14 16.14
CA ALA A 168 -15.95 -2.00 17.55
C ALA A 168 -16.07 -3.37 18.23
N ARG A 169 -16.79 -4.33 17.61
CA ARG A 169 -16.86 -5.73 18.08
C ARG A 169 -15.51 -6.42 18.12
N SER A 170 -14.59 -6.02 17.24
CA SER A 170 -13.22 -6.54 17.18
C SER A 170 -12.27 -5.91 18.20
N GLY A 171 -12.75 -4.97 19.04
CA GLY A 171 -11.96 -4.32 20.08
C GLY A 171 -11.25 -3.04 19.65
N MET A 172 -11.65 -2.43 18.52
CA MET A 172 -11.10 -1.13 18.09
C MET A 172 -11.57 -0.01 19.04
N PRO A 173 -10.66 0.86 19.54
CA PRO A 173 -11.02 2.01 20.37
C PRO A 173 -11.86 3.05 19.62
N GLU A 174 -12.74 3.76 20.34
CA GLU A 174 -13.64 4.78 19.77
C GLU A 174 -12.93 5.86 18.94
N ARG A 175 -11.76 6.31 19.38
CA ARG A 175 -10.93 7.27 18.63
C ARG A 175 -10.52 6.74 17.24
N GLU A 176 -10.23 5.45 17.15
CA GLU A 176 -9.84 4.81 15.88
C GLU A 176 -11.07 4.52 15.02
N LEU A 177 -12.25 4.27 15.61
CA LEU A 177 -13.50 4.11 14.86
C LEU A 177 -13.87 5.35 14.05
N SER A 178 -13.72 6.55 14.62
CA SER A 178 -13.96 7.79 13.87
C SER A 178 -13.01 7.95 12.68
N SER A 179 -11.76 7.50 12.85
CA SER A 179 -10.74 7.53 11.80
C SER A 179 -11.03 6.49 10.71
N LEU A 180 -11.47 5.30 11.10
CA LEU A 180 -11.93 4.25 10.20
C LEU A 180 -13.16 4.71 9.39
N GLY A 181 -14.15 5.31 10.05
CA GLY A 181 -15.36 5.80 9.37
C GLY A 181 -15.04 6.80 8.26
N LEU A 182 -14.15 7.76 8.55
CA LEU A 182 -13.68 8.73 7.58
C LEU A 182 -12.88 8.10 6.43
N LEU A 183 -12.03 7.12 6.73
CA LEU A 183 -11.30 6.33 5.73
C LEU A 183 -12.28 5.64 4.78
N VAL A 184 -13.24 4.89 5.31
CA VAL A 184 -14.19 4.13 4.49
C VAL A 184 -15.06 5.05 3.65
N ASP A 185 -15.57 6.14 4.24
CA ASP A 185 -16.39 7.12 3.54
C ASP A 185 -15.64 7.76 2.36
N GLU A 186 -14.38 8.17 2.58
CA GLU A 186 -13.54 8.75 1.54
C GLU A 186 -13.23 7.74 0.43
N LEU A 187 -12.86 6.50 0.77
CA LEU A 187 -12.56 5.48 -0.22
C LEU A 187 -13.80 5.14 -1.06
N CYS A 188 -14.97 4.99 -0.42
CA CYS A 188 -16.25 4.78 -1.11
C CYS A 188 -16.59 5.98 -2.01
N THR A 189 -16.42 7.20 -1.51
CA THR A 189 -16.67 8.43 -2.27
C THR A 189 -15.77 8.49 -3.50
N ASN A 190 -14.48 8.25 -3.35
CA ASN A 190 -13.53 8.26 -4.47
C ASN A 190 -13.87 7.20 -5.53
N ALA A 191 -14.28 6.00 -5.09
CA ALA A 191 -14.67 4.91 -5.98
C ALA A 191 -16.00 5.18 -6.72
N VAL A 192 -16.95 5.88 -6.10
CA VAL A 192 -18.26 6.20 -6.70
C VAL A 192 -18.22 7.47 -7.57
N TRP A 193 -17.41 8.46 -7.20
CA TRP A 193 -17.44 9.79 -7.81
C TRP A 193 -16.27 10.07 -8.74
N ASP A 194 -15.05 9.72 -8.33
CA ASP A 194 -13.84 10.12 -9.03
C ASP A 194 -13.34 9.04 -9.99
N ALA A 195 -13.62 7.76 -9.70
CA ALA A 195 -13.21 6.64 -10.54
C ALA A 195 -14.00 6.48 -11.85
N PRO A 196 -15.34 6.65 -11.90
CA PRO A 196 -16.11 6.41 -13.12
C PRO A 196 -15.75 7.35 -14.28
N VAL A 197 -15.65 6.78 -15.48
CA VAL A 197 -15.39 7.50 -16.72
C VAL A 197 -16.47 7.24 -17.77
N ASP A 198 -16.63 8.16 -18.71
CA ASP A 198 -17.46 7.95 -19.91
C ASP A 198 -16.75 7.08 -20.97
N ALA A 199 -17.39 6.91 -22.13
CA ALA A 199 -16.86 6.10 -23.23
C ALA A 199 -15.57 6.70 -23.82
N GLU A 200 -15.37 8.00 -23.65
CA GLU A 200 -14.21 8.79 -24.09
C GLU A 200 -13.10 8.82 -23.03
N GLY A 201 -13.29 8.16 -21.88
CA GLY A 201 -12.33 8.10 -20.78
C GLY A 201 -12.29 9.37 -19.92
N GLN A 202 -13.25 10.29 -20.07
CA GLN A 202 -13.34 11.50 -19.26
C GLN A 202 -14.09 11.22 -17.95
N PRO A 203 -13.78 11.95 -16.85
CA PRO A 203 -14.41 11.74 -15.56
C PRO A 203 -15.91 12.06 -15.62
N ARG A 204 -16.77 11.09 -15.32
CA ARG A 204 -18.22 11.23 -15.54
C ARG A 204 -18.90 12.24 -14.63
N TYR A 205 -18.37 12.43 -13.43
CA TYR A 205 -19.02 13.22 -12.38
C TYR A 205 -18.21 14.43 -11.92
N ALA A 206 -17.15 14.82 -12.63
CA ALA A 206 -16.31 15.95 -12.25
C ALA A 206 -17.08 17.28 -12.11
N ASP A 207 -18.11 17.50 -12.93
CA ASP A 207 -18.92 18.73 -12.92
C ASP A 207 -20.19 18.63 -12.06
N LYS A 208 -20.44 17.48 -11.42
CA LYS A 208 -21.63 17.28 -10.58
C LYS A 208 -21.35 17.61 -9.12
N SER A 209 -22.33 18.22 -8.45
CA SER A 209 -22.26 18.40 -7.01
C SER A 209 -22.35 17.05 -6.29
N ARG A 210 -21.43 16.79 -5.35
CA ARG A 210 -21.42 15.61 -4.47
C ARG A 210 -22.70 15.48 -3.61
N ALA A 211 -23.49 16.56 -3.49
CA ALA A 211 -24.77 16.53 -2.79
C ALA A 211 -25.90 15.87 -3.60
N GLN A 212 -25.70 15.63 -4.91
CA GLN A 212 -26.68 14.93 -5.72
C GLN A 212 -26.48 13.42 -5.62
N PRO A 213 -27.56 12.62 -5.46
CA PRO A 213 -27.51 11.18 -5.65
C PRO A 213 -26.81 10.75 -6.93
N VAL A 214 -25.89 9.80 -6.83
CA VAL A 214 -25.32 9.10 -7.99
C VAL A 214 -25.74 7.65 -7.95
N ALA A 215 -26.35 7.19 -9.04
CA ALA A 215 -26.53 5.77 -9.32
C ALA A 215 -25.48 5.35 -10.35
N LEU A 216 -24.76 4.27 -10.05
CA LEU A 216 -23.83 3.64 -10.97
C LEU A 216 -24.61 2.89 -12.07
N ALA A 217 -24.01 2.73 -13.25
CA ALA A 217 -24.60 1.92 -14.30
C ALA A 217 -24.76 0.45 -13.85
N PRO A 218 -25.62 -0.37 -14.48
CA PRO A 218 -25.86 -1.76 -14.03
C PRO A 218 -24.60 -2.63 -13.91
N ASN A 219 -23.60 -2.38 -14.76
CA ASN A 219 -22.29 -3.06 -14.78
C ASN A 219 -21.22 -2.37 -13.92
N GLU A 220 -21.55 -1.25 -13.29
CA GLU A 220 -20.68 -0.50 -12.40
C GLU A 220 -21.12 -0.74 -10.95
N TYR A 221 -20.16 -1.09 -10.12
CA TYR A 221 -20.37 -1.26 -8.69
C TYR A 221 -19.04 -1.06 -7.98
N VAL A 222 -19.13 -0.68 -6.71
CA VAL A 222 -17.98 -0.63 -5.82
C VAL A 222 -18.15 -1.75 -4.81
N THR A 223 -17.11 -2.56 -4.64
CA THR A 223 -17.09 -3.65 -3.66
C THR A 223 -16.35 -3.18 -2.41
N VAL A 224 -17.00 -3.27 -1.26
CA VAL A 224 -16.40 -2.96 0.04
C VAL A 224 -16.25 -4.25 0.83
N ARG A 225 -15.02 -4.59 1.20
CA ARG A 225 -14.68 -5.78 1.98
C ARG A 225 -14.03 -5.38 3.28
N TYR A 226 -14.39 -6.00 4.39
CA TYR A 226 -13.76 -5.70 5.68
C TYR A 226 -13.84 -6.90 6.62
N GLY A 227 -12.93 -6.93 7.60
CA GLY A 227 -12.86 -8.00 8.58
C GLY A 227 -11.71 -7.83 9.56
N SER A 228 -11.67 -8.71 10.57
CA SER A 228 -10.64 -8.73 11.60
C SER A 228 -10.00 -10.11 11.70
N ASP A 229 -8.68 -10.15 11.92
CA ASP A 229 -7.95 -11.38 12.29
C ASP A 229 -7.52 -11.38 13.77
N GLY A 230 -8.01 -10.42 14.55
CA GLY A 230 -7.66 -10.21 15.96
C GLY A 230 -6.39 -9.37 16.19
N ASN A 231 -5.51 -9.24 15.20
CA ASN A 231 -4.34 -8.35 15.24
C ASN A 231 -4.49 -7.14 14.31
N LEU A 232 -5.23 -7.32 13.22
CA LEU A 232 -5.56 -6.30 12.24
C LEU A 232 -7.07 -6.24 12.04
N PHE A 233 -7.57 -5.02 11.86
CA PHE A 233 -8.82 -4.76 11.16
C PHE A 233 -8.48 -4.25 9.77
N GLY A 234 -8.97 -4.92 8.74
CA GLY A 234 -8.74 -4.57 7.36
C GLY A 234 -10.02 -4.08 6.70
N VAL A 235 -9.89 -3.05 5.85
CA VAL A 235 -10.95 -2.62 4.92
C VAL A 235 -10.36 -2.47 3.53
N SER A 236 -11.14 -2.84 2.53
CA SER A 236 -10.80 -2.75 1.12
C SER A 236 -11.99 -2.20 0.35
N VAL A 237 -11.73 -1.22 -0.52
CA VAL A 237 -12.71 -0.66 -1.45
C VAL A 237 -12.18 -0.87 -2.85
N SER A 238 -12.98 -1.52 -3.69
CA SER A 238 -12.61 -1.84 -5.07
C SER A 238 -13.64 -1.31 -6.06
N ASP A 239 -13.17 -0.63 -7.10
CA ASP A 239 -13.95 -0.23 -8.26
C ASP A 239 -13.63 -1.09 -9.49
N ASN A 240 -14.40 -0.93 -10.57
CA ASN A 240 -14.20 -1.62 -11.86
C ASN A 240 -13.71 -0.68 -12.97
N PHE A 241 -12.90 0.33 -12.63
CA PHE A 241 -12.40 1.32 -13.59
C PHE A 241 -10.88 1.29 -13.73
N GLY A 242 -10.13 1.06 -12.64
CA GLY A 242 -8.67 0.94 -12.73
C GLY A 242 -7.95 2.26 -13.08
N ARG A 243 -8.47 3.40 -12.60
CA ARG A 243 -8.03 4.75 -12.99
C ARG A 243 -6.89 5.31 -12.13
N LEU A 244 -6.66 4.78 -10.94
CA LEU A 244 -5.67 5.31 -10.01
C LEU A 244 -4.23 4.95 -10.44
N ASP A 245 -3.71 5.65 -11.43
CA ASP A 245 -2.33 5.44 -11.89
C ASP A 245 -1.28 5.88 -10.83
N GLN A 246 -0.04 5.44 -11.04
CA GLN A 246 1.05 5.64 -10.09
C GLN A 246 1.35 7.13 -9.89
N ASP A 247 1.33 7.93 -10.96
CA ASP A 247 1.58 9.37 -10.88
C ASP A 247 0.49 10.07 -10.07
N LEU A 248 -0.77 9.65 -10.22
CA LEU A 248 -1.88 10.17 -9.44
C LEU A 248 -1.75 9.79 -7.96
N ALA A 249 -1.43 8.52 -7.67
CA ALA A 249 -1.15 8.07 -6.31
C ALA A 249 0.02 8.86 -5.69
N VAL A 250 1.15 8.96 -6.38
CA VAL A 250 2.33 9.72 -5.95
C VAL A 250 2.01 11.20 -5.77
N ARG A 251 1.24 11.82 -6.67
CA ARG A 251 0.81 13.23 -6.50
C ARG A 251 -0.03 13.42 -5.24
N TYR A 252 -0.95 12.50 -4.94
CA TYR A 252 -1.73 12.58 -3.71
C TYR A 252 -0.86 12.41 -2.47
N ILE A 253 0.05 11.44 -2.51
CA ILE A 253 1.00 11.17 -1.44
C ILE A 253 1.96 12.37 -1.26
N ARG A 254 2.44 13.02 -2.32
CA ARG A 254 3.26 14.25 -2.24
C ARG A 254 2.50 15.41 -1.59
N LYS A 255 1.21 15.58 -1.88
CA LYS A 255 0.36 16.58 -1.21
C LYS A 255 0.26 16.30 0.30
N CYS A 256 0.40 15.05 0.73
CA CYS A 256 0.43 14.68 2.15
C CYS A 256 1.64 15.28 2.89
N PHE A 257 2.80 15.40 2.24
CA PHE A 257 4.07 15.76 2.91
C PHE A 257 4.42 17.24 2.84
N ARG A 258 3.92 17.96 1.83
CA ARG A 258 4.14 19.41 1.70
C ARG A 258 3.37 20.25 2.72
N HIS A 259 2.43 19.67 3.46
CA HIS A 259 1.56 20.39 4.41
C HIS A 259 1.97 20.25 5.88
N ASN A 260 3.25 19.95 6.16
CA ASN A 260 3.83 20.17 7.50
C ASN A 260 3.98 21.67 7.86
N ASP A 261 3.75 22.60 6.92
CA ASP A 261 3.59 24.02 7.23
C ASP A 261 2.14 24.36 7.54
N GLN A 262 1.96 24.93 8.73
CA GLN A 262 0.71 25.36 9.34
C GLN A 262 -0.13 26.27 8.43
N GLN A 263 -0.97 25.71 7.57
CA GLN A 263 -2.18 26.39 7.06
C GLN A 263 -3.07 25.40 6.30
N VAL A 264 -3.90 24.66 7.03
CA VAL A 264 -5.14 24.15 6.45
C VAL A 264 -6.05 25.36 6.30
N SER A 265 -6.02 26.00 5.12
CA SER A 265 -7.14 26.83 4.72
C SER A 265 -8.37 25.91 4.66
N LYS A 266 -9.41 26.24 5.43
CA LYS A 266 -10.70 25.52 5.50
C LYS A 266 -11.50 25.58 4.18
N SER A 267 -10.86 25.92 3.07
CA SER A 267 -11.50 26.33 1.82
C SER A 267 -11.13 25.47 0.61
N ALA A 268 -10.24 24.48 0.75
CA ALA A 268 -9.86 23.60 -0.35
C ALA A 268 -10.49 22.21 -0.19
N GLY A 269 -11.77 22.08 -0.53
CA GLY A 269 -12.44 20.79 -0.71
C GLY A 269 -11.94 20.06 -1.98
N GLY A 270 -10.67 19.69 -2.00
CA GLY A 270 -10.04 18.97 -3.11
C GLY A 270 -9.89 17.47 -2.83
N ALA A 271 -9.94 16.66 -3.90
CA ALA A 271 -9.81 15.19 -3.92
C ALA A 271 -8.49 14.59 -3.35
N GLY A 272 -7.66 15.38 -2.67
CA GLY A 272 -6.42 14.92 -2.03
C GLY A 272 -6.44 14.98 -0.50
N LEU A 273 -7.38 15.70 0.12
CA LEU A 273 -7.41 15.87 1.58
C LEU A 273 -7.95 14.63 2.30
N GLY A 274 -8.96 13.97 1.73
CA GLY A 274 -9.52 12.77 2.35
C GLY A 274 -8.57 11.58 2.23
N LEU A 275 -7.89 11.39 1.09
CA LEU A 275 -6.87 10.34 0.95
C LEU A 275 -5.69 10.54 1.92
N TYR A 276 -5.33 11.79 2.22
CA TYR A 276 -4.35 12.13 3.25
C TYR A 276 -4.82 11.70 4.67
N MET A 277 -6.07 12.00 5.02
CA MET A 277 -6.62 11.60 6.31
C MET A 277 -6.70 10.07 6.40
N ALA A 278 -7.18 9.42 5.35
CA ALA A 278 -7.20 7.97 5.19
C ALA A 278 -5.81 7.34 5.40
N PHE A 279 -4.78 7.87 4.76
CA PHE A 279 -3.41 7.38 4.92
C PHE A 279 -2.93 7.49 6.37
N ASN A 280 -3.17 8.61 7.04
CA ASN A 280 -2.73 8.84 8.42
C ASN A 280 -3.50 8.03 9.48
N SER A 281 -4.63 7.45 9.10
CA SER A 281 -5.51 6.67 9.98
C SER A 281 -5.19 5.17 10.00
N VAL A 282 -4.44 4.66 9.02
CA VAL A 282 -4.14 3.22 8.88
C VAL A 282 -2.70 2.91 9.29
N SER A 283 -2.41 1.65 9.61
CA SER A 283 -1.06 1.10 9.75
C SER A 283 -0.43 0.73 8.41
N SER A 284 -1.23 0.28 7.44
CA SER A 284 -0.77 0.02 6.07
C SER A 284 -1.79 0.52 5.08
N PHE A 285 -1.32 1.19 4.04
CA PHE A 285 -2.12 1.65 2.93
C PHE A 285 -1.64 0.98 1.65
N VAL A 286 -2.52 0.22 0.99
CA VAL A 286 -2.18 -0.55 -0.21
C VAL A 286 -3.08 -0.12 -1.36
N ILE A 287 -2.49 0.14 -2.51
CA ILE A 287 -3.18 0.45 -3.75
C ILE A 287 -2.84 -0.64 -4.76
N ASN A 288 -3.85 -1.36 -5.27
CA ASN A 288 -3.71 -2.37 -6.30
C ASN A 288 -4.46 -1.91 -7.55
N VAL A 289 -3.81 -1.96 -8.71
CA VAL A 289 -4.36 -1.41 -9.95
C VAL A 289 -4.17 -2.38 -11.10
N ASP A 290 -5.27 -2.76 -11.74
CA ASP A 290 -5.29 -3.32 -13.07
C ASP A 290 -5.77 -2.23 -14.01
N PRO A 291 -4.87 -1.60 -14.80
CA PRO A 291 -5.19 -0.39 -15.54
C PRO A 291 -6.41 -0.58 -16.44
N GLY A 292 -7.41 0.28 -16.31
CA GLY A 292 -8.64 0.23 -17.10
C GLY A 292 -9.57 -0.94 -16.76
N VAL A 293 -9.32 -1.68 -15.66
CA VAL A 293 -10.12 -2.84 -15.25
C VAL A 293 -10.57 -2.70 -13.80
N ARG A 294 -9.64 -2.45 -12.86
CA ARG A 294 -9.94 -2.48 -11.42
C ARG A 294 -8.94 -1.67 -10.64
N THR A 295 -9.42 -0.84 -9.71
CA THR A 295 -8.58 -0.29 -8.62
C THR A 295 -9.12 -0.83 -7.31
N GLU A 296 -8.23 -1.27 -6.43
CA GLU A 296 -8.55 -1.67 -5.06
C GLU A 296 -7.62 -0.92 -4.10
N VAL A 297 -8.22 -0.28 -3.10
CA VAL A 297 -7.48 0.39 -2.03
C VAL A 297 -7.77 -0.33 -0.72
N ILE A 298 -6.72 -0.68 0.01
CA ILE A 298 -6.80 -1.41 1.28
C ILE A 298 -6.19 -0.56 2.39
N GLY A 299 -6.94 -0.39 3.47
CA GLY A 299 -6.47 0.14 4.74
C GLY A 299 -6.38 -0.97 5.79
N LEU A 300 -5.23 -1.15 6.41
CA LEU A 300 -5.03 -2.09 7.53
C LEU A 300 -4.77 -1.30 8.81
N ILE A 301 -5.52 -1.57 9.87
CA ILE A 301 -5.40 -0.93 11.18
C ILE A 301 -5.01 -2.00 12.19
N ARG A 302 -3.94 -1.76 12.96
CA ARG A 302 -3.56 -2.68 14.04
C ARG A 302 -4.52 -2.56 15.22
N LEU A 303 -5.01 -3.70 15.68
CA LEU A 303 -5.80 -3.83 16.89
C LEU A 303 -4.86 -4.00 18.08
N GLY A 304 -5.07 -3.21 19.13
CA GLY A 304 -4.24 -3.23 20.35
C GLY A 304 -3.11 -2.18 20.37
N ARG A 305 -2.33 -2.16 21.45
CA ARG A 305 -1.28 -1.14 21.64
C ARG A 305 -0.18 -1.29 20.60
N ALA A 306 -0.07 -0.31 19.70
CA ALA A 306 1.18 -0.02 19.03
C ALA A 306 2.30 0.16 20.08
N PRO A 307 3.52 -0.36 19.86
CA PRO A 307 4.66 -0.03 20.72
C PRO A 307 4.77 1.48 20.88
N LYS A 308 4.95 1.93 22.12
CA LYS A 308 5.06 3.36 22.43
C LYS A 308 6.21 3.94 21.59
N PRO A 309 5.98 5.02 20.81
CA PRO A 309 7.07 5.63 20.08
C PRO A 309 8.14 6.10 21.06
N PRO A 310 9.43 6.10 20.66
CA PRO A 310 10.48 6.68 21.48
C PRO A 310 10.13 8.14 21.85
N ALA A 311 10.55 8.56 23.04
CA ALA A 311 10.20 9.89 23.55
C ALA A 311 10.69 10.99 22.60
N GLY A 312 9.77 11.85 22.14
CA GLY A 312 10.06 12.96 21.22
C GLY A 312 9.49 12.79 19.81
N GLU A 313 8.98 11.61 19.45
CA GLU A 313 8.32 11.39 18.16
C GLU A 313 6.80 11.54 18.30
N SER A 314 6.28 12.63 17.72
CA SER A 314 4.89 12.68 17.27
C SER A 314 4.77 11.94 15.93
N LEU A 315 3.55 11.60 15.52
CA LEU A 315 3.05 11.50 14.13
C LEU A 315 2.40 10.15 13.77
N GLY A 316 1.45 10.21 12.80
CA GLY A 316 0.36 9.29 12.42
C GLY A 316 0.58 7.75 12.43
N THR A 317 -0.48 6.97 12.25
CA THR A 317 -0.42 5.51 12.48
C THR A 317 0.23 4.70 11.35
N SER A 318 0.48 5.32 10.19
CA SER A 318 0.90 4.62 8.96
C SER A 318 2.36 4.23 8.94
N ARG A 319 2.58 2.94 8.61
CA ARG A 319 3.87 2.24 8.57
C ARG A 319 4.15 1.59 7.21
N SER A 320 3.24 1.64 6.25
CA SER A 320 3.45 0.96 4.97
C SER A 320 2.61 1.60 3.87
N LEU A 321 3.21 1.75 2.68
CA LEU A 321 2.56 2.34 1.52
C LEU A 321 2.88 1.54 0.26
N CYS A 322 2.05 0.57 -0.05
CA CYS A 322 2.31 -0.28 -1.20
C CYS A 322 1.50 0.18 -2.40
N TYR A 323 2.14 0.26 -3.56
CA TYR A 323 1.46 0.40 -4.84
C TYR A 323 1.75 -0.87 -5.64
N PHE A 324 0.73 -1.44 -6.29
CA PHE A 324 0.89 -2.61 -7.14
C PHE A 324 0.13 -2.37 -8.42
N ARG A 325 0.73 -2.79 -9.53
CA ARG A 325 0.13 -2.69 -10.85
C ARG A 325 0.25 -4.01 -11.59
N THR A 326 -0.83 -4.49 -12.20
CA THR A 326 -0.76 -5.65 -13.10
C THR A 326 0.09 -5.29 -14.31
N LYS A 327 0.94 -6.22 -14.74
CA LYS A 327 1.64 -6.11 -16.02
C LYS A 327 0.73 -6.68 -17.09
N ARG A 328 0.22 -5.85 -18.00
CA ARG A 328 -0.43 -6.39 -19.21
C ARG A 328 0.63 -7.15 -20.01
N PRO A 329 0.35 -8.37 -20.50
CA PRO A 329 1.24 -9.00 -21.49
C PRO A 329 1.34 -8.03 -22.68
N LYS A 330 2.57 -7.83 -23.19
CA LYS A 330 2.71 -7.12 -24.46
C LYS A 330 1.88 -7.89 -25.49
N LYS A 331 0.99 -7.21 -26.21
CA LYS A 331 0.35 -7.79 -27.40
C LYS A 331 1.48 -8.29 -28.31
N GLY A 332 1.65 -9.61 -28.41
CA GLY A 332 2.63 -10.24 -29.29
C GLY A 332 3.84 -10.95 -28.65
N GLU A 333 3.83 -11.26 -27.35
CA GLU A 333 4.65 -12.37 -26.80
C GLU A 333 3.86 -13.68 -26.78
#